data_AF-A0A3G9HHI5-F1
#
_entry.id   AF-A0A3G9HHI5-F1
#
_cell.length_a   1.000
_cell.length_b   1.000
_cell.length_c   1.000
_cell.angle_alpha   90.00
_cell.angle_beta   90.00
_cell.angle_gamma   90.00
#
_symmetry.space_group_name_H-M   'P 1'
#
loop_
_entity.id
_entity.type
_entity.pdbx_description
1 polymer ?
#
loop_
_entity_poly.entity_id
_entity_poly.type
_entity_poly.pdbx_seq_one_letter_code
_entity_poly.pdbx_strand_id
1 'polypeptide(L)'
;MDLKRGLFWLLLWGVSFGYIESAVVVYLREIYYPNGFSFPLVPIDENILKTETLREAATLLLLWSTAVLSYSRLQSRIAAFFILFGVWDIFYYIFLKILLDWPASPATWDILFLIPVPWAGPVWAPVTVSLGLIAASVAVLAKNEKGRYIRFGPLSLLAALAGACTVIASFIIPAVPVLKGGMPGPFPAIIFWSGYALGAFAYIYAIYGDRDSTHSLHDKRL
;
A
#
# COMPACT_ATOMS: atom_id res chain seq x y z
N MET A 1 7.78 4.36 22.74
CA MET A 1 8.86 4.55 21.77
C MET A 1 8.77 5.98 21.26
N ASP A 2 9.85 6.76 21.32
CA ASP A 2 9.94 8.08 20.67
C ASP A 2 9.62 7.94 19.18
N LEU A 3 8.80 8.83 18.61
CA LEU A 3 8.34 8.74 17.22
C LEU A 3 9.50 8.70 16.22
N LYS A 4 10.53 9.53 16.39
CA LYS A 4 11.67 9.55 15.47
C LYS A 4 12.40 8.22 15.49
N ARG A 5 12.65 7.69 16.70
CA ARG A 5 13.25 6.36 16.87
C ARG A 5 12.37 5.29 16.24
N GLY A 6 11.06 5.37 16.43
CA GLY A 6 10.12 4.41 15.87
C GLY A 6 10.08 4.41 14.35
N LEU A 7 9.94 5.59 13.75
CA LEU A 7 9.95 5.76 12.31
C LEU A 7 11.26 5.27 11.70
N PHE A 8 12.41 5.56 12.34
CA PHE A 8 13.69 5.04 11.88
C PHE A 8 13.71 3.51 11.79
N TRP A 9 13.25 2.81 12.82
CA TRP A 9 13.22 1.33 12.80
C TRP A 9 12.20 0.76 11.83
N LEU A 10 11.01 1.38 11.71
CA LEU A 10 10.02 0.97 10.70
C LEU A 10 10.56 1.17 9.28
N LEU A 11 11.25 2.28 9.02
CA LEU A 11 11.88 2.55 7.73
C LEU A 11 12.98 1.52 7.43
N LEU A 12 13.92 1.32 8.35
CA LEU A 12 15.00 0.35 8.17
C LEU A 12 14.45 -1.06 7.93
N TRP A 13 13.43 -1.46 8.69
CA TRP A 13 12.76 -2.75 8.51
C TRP A 13 12.10 -2.84 7.13
N GLY A 14 11.31 -1.84 6.74
CA GLY A 14 10.58 -1.82 5.46
C GLY A 14 11.51 -1.85 4.25
N VAL A 15 12.59 -1.07 4.31
CA VAL A 15 13.65 -1.07 3.28
C VAL A 15 14.30 -2.44 3.18
N SER A 16 14.71 -3.02 4.32
CA SER A 16 15.36 -4.33 4.33
C SER A 16 14.46 -5.42 3.77
N PHE A 17 13.18 -5.40 4.14
CA PHE A 17 12.21 -6.36 3.64
C PHE A 17 11.88 -6.14 2.16
N GLY A 18 11.82 -4.88 1.69
CA GLY A 18 11.67 -4.55 0.28
C GLY A 18 12.80 -5.13 -0.57
N TYR A 19 14.03 -5.14 -0.05
CA TYR A 19 15.17 -5.80 -0.72
C TYR A 19 14.97 -7.32 -0.83
N ILE A 20 14.61 -7.99 0.27
CA ILE A 20 14.38 -9.45 0.29
C ILE A 20 13.34 -9.85 -0.76
N GLU A 21 12.25 -9.10 -0.82
CA GLU A 21 11.15 -9.33 -1.74
C GLU A 21 11.55 -9.08 -3.20
N SER A 22 12.32 -8.02 -3.44
CA SER A 22 12.91 -7.78 -4.77
C SER A 22 13.86 -8.90 -5.20
N ALA A 23 14.63 -9.47 -4.28
CA ALA A 23 15.55 -10.56 -4.58
C ALA A 23 14.82 -11.84 -5.00
N VAL A 24 13.68 -12.17 -4.35
CA VAL A 24 12.82 -13.28 -4.78
C VAL A 24 12.32 -13.05 -6.21
N VAL A 25 11.87 -11.83 -6.53
CA VAL A 25 11.39 -11.48 -7.87
C VAL A 25 12.52 -11.50 -8.91
N VAL A 26 13.73 -11.08 -8.55
CA VAL A 26 14.92 -11.24 -9.40
C VAL A 26 15.13 -12.71 -9.76
N TYR A 27 15.14 -13.60 -8.77
CA TYR A 27 15.29 -15.04 -9.04
C TYR A 27 14.14 -15.60 -9.88
N LEU A 28 12.90 -15.18 -9.63
CA LEU A 28 11.75 -15.59 -10.43
C LEU A 28 11.88 -15.12 -11.89
N ARG A 29 12.36 -13.88 -12.10
CA ARG A 29 12.56 -13.32 -13.44
C ARG A 29 13.72 -13.98 -14.17
N GLU A 30 14.77 -14.41 -13.49
CA GLU A 30 15.82 -15.21 -14.15
C GLU A 30 15.31 -16.56 -14.65
N ILE A 31 14.35 -17.16 -13.96
CA ILE A 31 13.76 -18.45 -14.36
C ILE A 31 12.76 -18.26 -15.52
N TYR A 32 11.89 -17.24 -15.44
CA TYR A 32 10.73 -17.11 -16.34
C TYR A 32 10.85 -16.00 -17.38
N TYR A 33 11.67 -14.99 -17.14
CA TYR A 33 11.82 -13.79 -17.96
C TYR A 33 13.30 -13.41 -18.20
N PRO A 34 14.14 -14.33 -18.70
CA PRO A 34 15.59 -14.07 -18.88
C PRO A 34 15.90 -12.93 -19.86
N ASN A 35 14.94 -12.55 -20.71
CA ASN A 35 15.06 -11.44 -21.66
C ASN A 35 14.36 -10.16 -21.19
N GLY A 36 13.93 -10.11 -19.93
CA GLY A 36 13.17 -9.00 -19.36
C GLY A 36 11.68 -9.29 -19.21
N PHE A 37 11.06 -8.63 -18.23
CA PHE A 37 9.64 -8.79 -17.92
C PHE A 37 8.75 -7.98 -18.87
N SER A 38 7.79 -8.66 -19.50
CA SER A 38 6.79 -8.04 -20.36
C SER A 38 5.49 -8.84 -20.33
N PHE A 39 4.37 -8.17 -20.59
CA PHE A 39 3.11 -8.84 -20.89
C PHE A 39 3.07 -9.31 -22.36
N PRO A 40 2.30 -10.37 -22.68
CA PRO A 40 1.52 -11.22 -21.78
C PRO A 40 2.40 -12.11 -20.89
N LEU A 41 1.84 -12.61 -19.79
CA LEU A 41 2.59 -13.47 -18.88
C LEU A 41 2.94 -14.80 -19.53
N VAL A 42 4.16 -15.26 -19.29
CA VAL A 42 4.55 -16.63 -19.64
C VAL A 42 3.80 -17.63 -18.75
N PRO A 43 3.53 -18.86 -19.21
CA PRO A 43 3.00 -19.90 -18.36
C PRO A 43 3.93 -20.18 -17.17
N ILE A 44 3.45 -19.96 -15.95
CA ILE A 44 4.17 -20.23 -14.70
C ILE A 44 3.70 -21.58 -14.16
N ASP A 45 4.62 -22.36 -13.59
CA ASP A 45 4.29 -23.63 -12.94
C ASP A 45 3.29 -23.39 -11.80
N GLU A 46 2.31 -24.28 -11.67
CA GLU A 46 1.23 -24.12 -10.69
C GLU A 46 1.76 -24.08 -9.25
N ASN A 47 2.82 -24.83 -8.94
CA ASN A 47 3.41 -24.82 -7.60
C ASN A 47 4.10 -23.49 -7.33
N ILE A 48 4.78 -22.93 -8.33
CA ILE A 48 5.45 -21.63 -8.20
C ILE A 48 4.41 -20.52 -8.04
N LEU A 49 3.31 -20.54 -8.81
CA LEU A 49 2.23 -19.57 -8.64
C LEU A 49 1.59 -19.66 -7.24
N LYS A 50 1.38 -20.89 -6.72
CA LYS A 50 0.90 -21.11 -5.35
C LYS A 50 1.89 -20.57 -4.31
N THR A 51 3.19 -20.82 -4.51
CA THR A 51 4.25 -20.31 -3.63
C THR A 51 4.22 -18.78 -3.61
N GLU A 52 4.14 -18.11 -4.75
CA GLU A 52 4.07 -16.65 -4.81
C GLU A 52 2.79 -16.10 -4.16
N THR A 53 1.65 -16.75 -4.38
CA THR A 53 0.37 -16.36 -3.75
C THR A 53 0.45 -16.46 -2.21
N LEU A 54 1.03 -17.56 -1.70
CA LEU A 54 1.22 -17.76 -0.26
C LEU A 54 2.29 -16.81 0.31
N ARG A 55 3.33 -16.49 -0.46
CA ARG A 55 4.37 -15.53 -0.08
C ARG A 55 3.77 -14.14 0.11
N GLU A 56 2.92 -13.67 -0.79
CA GLU A 56 2.21 -12.39 -0.61
C GLU A 56 1.33 -12.36 0.64
N ALA A 57 0.61 -13.45 0.92
CA ALA A 57 -0.17 -13.58 2.14
C ALA A 57 0.72 -13.53 3.39
N ALA A 58 1.87 -14.22 3.35
CA ALA A 58 2.87 -14.18 4.42
C ALA A 58 3.45 -12.78 4.60
N THR A 59 3.69 -12.03 3.52
CA THR A 59 4.14 -10.63 3.55
C THR A 59 3.14 -9.74 4.29
N LEU A 60 1.85 -9.82 3.96
CA LEU A 60 0.83 -9.05 4.67
C LEU A 60 0.76 -9.39 6.17
N LEU A 61 0.86 -10.67 6.52
CA LEU A 61 0.88 -11.14 7.91
C LEU A 61 2.14 -10.67 8.65
N LEU A 62 3.29 -10.66 7.99
CA LEU A 62 4.56 -10.18 8.53
C LEU A 62 4.50 -8.68 8.83
N LEU A 63 4.00 -7.89 7.88
CA LEU A 63 3.79 -6.44 8.05
C LEU A 63 2.83 -6.16 9.21
N TRP A 64 1.71 -6.88 9.27
CA TRP A 64 0.70 -6.71 10.31
C TRP A 64 1.22 -7.11 11.70
N SER A 65 1.87 -8.27 11.81
CA SER A 65 2.46 -8.73 13.07
C SER A 65 3.52 -7.77 13.59
N THR A 66 4.38 -7.24 12.71
CA THR A 66 5.37 -6.21 13.07
C THR A 66 4.70 -4.96 13.62
N ALA A 67 3.62 -4.50 13.00
CA ALA A 67 2.86 -3.35 13.48
C ALA A 67 2.20 -3.59 14.85
N VAL A 68 1.64 -4.80 15.07
CA VAL A 68 1.04 -5.23 16.34
C VAL A 68 2.08 -5.27 17.47
N LEU A 69 3.30 -5.74 17.18
CA LEU A 69 4.41 -5.78 18.13
C LEU A 69 4.99 -4.40 18.42
N SER A 70 4.93 -3.48 17.46
CA SER A 70 5.52 -2.13 17.57
C SER A 70 4.68 -1.16 18.41
N TYR A 71 3.35 -1.32 18.42
CA TYR A 71 2.43 -0.40 19.09
C TYR A 71 1.30 -1.12 19.83
N SER A 72 0.83 -0.55 20.94
CA SER A 72 -0.26 -1.12 21.75
C SER A 72 -1.67 -0.76 21.26
N ARG A 73 -1.86 0.45 20.72
CA ARG A 73 -3.17 0.97 20.28
C ARG A 73 -3.45 0.64 18.82
N LEU A 74 -4.67 0.22 18.51
CA LEU A 74 -5.10 -0.17 17.16
C LEU A 74 -4.82 0.91 16.09
N GLN A 75 -5.14 2.18 16.37
CA GLN A 75 -4.89 3.27 15.42
C GLN A 75 -3.39 3.42 15.09
N SER A 76 -2.51 3.28 16.08
CA SER A 76 -1.06 3.32 15.86
C SER A 76 -0.55 2.07 15.16
N ARG A 77 -1.16 0.89 15.39
CA ARG A 77 -0.86 -0.34 14.65
C ARG A 77 -1.21 -0.20 13.18
N ILE A 78 -2.41 0.30 12.86
CA ILE A 78 -2.83 0.54 11.47
C ILE A 78 -1.89 1.54 10.78
N ALA A 79 -1.53 2.63 11.46
CA ALA A 79 -0.59 3.60 10.90
C ALA A 79 0.81 3.00 10.69
N ALA A 80 1.32 2.20 11.63
CA ALA A 80 2.60 1.51 11.47
C ALA A 80 2.57 0.50 10.32
N PHE A 81 1.47 -0.26 10.18
CA PHE A 81 1.27 -1.18 9.06
C PHE A 81 1.33 -0.46 7.71
N PHE A 82 0.63 0.66 7.57
CA PHE A 82 0.63 1.43 6.32
C PHE A 82 1.97 2.10 6.02
N ILE A 83 2.73 2.51 7.03
CA ILE A 83 4.13 2.95 6.83
C ILE A 83 4.96 1.79 6.31
N LEU A 84 4.91 0.63 6.96
CA LEU A 84 5.68 -0.55 6.56
C LEU A 84 5.31 -0.99 5.13
N PHE A 85 4.01 -1.08 4.84
CA PHE A 85 3.49 -1.43 3.52
C PHE A 85 3.99 -0.47 2.44
N GLY A 86 3.83 0.84 2.64
CA GLY A 86 4.24 1.82 1.64
C GLY A 86 5.75 1.89 1.44
N VAL A 87 6.54 1.75 2.52
CA VAL A 87 8.00 1.76 2.44
C VAL A 87 8.50 0.51 1.73
N TRP A 88 7.99 -0.66 2.11
CA TRP A 88 8.30 -1.92 1.45
C TRP A 88 8.01 -1.85 -0.06
N ASP A 89 6.82 -1.38 -0.44
CA ASP A 89 6.37 -1.28 -1.84
C ASP A 89 7.24 -0.32 -2.67
N ILE A 90 7.55 0.86 -2.14
CA ILE A 90 8.42 1.82 -2.84
C ILE A 90 9.83 1.26 -3.01
N PHE A 91 10.40 0.70 -1.94
CA PHE A 91 11.77 0.20 -1.99
C PHE A 91 11.91 -1.07 -2.80
N TYR A 92 10.87 -1.90 -2.88
CA TYR A 92 10.78 -3.01 -3.83
C TYR A 92 11.07 -2.53 -5.26
N TYR A 93 10.38 -1.48 -5.73
CA TYR A 93 10.64 -0.90 -7.06
C TYR A 93 12.02 -0.25 -7.20
N ILE A 94 12.53 0.40 -6.16
CA ILE A 94 13.88 0.97 -6.18
C ILE A 94 14.94 -0.13 -6.36
N PHE A 95 14.83 -1.23 -5.63
CA PHE A 95 15.78 -2.33 -5.75
C PHE A 95 15.65 -3.06 -7.08
N LEU A 96 14.44 -3.28 -7.59
CA LEU A 96 14.28 -3.79 -8.95
C LEU A 96 14.93 -2.87 -9.99
N LYS A 97 14.85 -1.55 -9.80
CA LYS A 97 15.50 -0.59 -10.71
C LYS A 97 17.02 -0.70 -10.65
N ILE A 98 17.57 -0.90 -9.45
CA ILE A 98 19.02 -1.05 -9.26
C ILE A 98 19.52 -2.40 -9.82
N LEU A 99 18.78 -3.48 -9.59
CA LEU A 99 19.23 -4.85 -9.88
C LEU A 99 18.94 -5.29 -11.32
N LEU A 100 17.83 -4.82 -11.91
CA LEU A 100 17.34 -5.27 -13.22
C LEU A 100 17.16 -4.14 -14.23
N ASP A 101 17.48 -2.90 -13.88
CA ASP A 101 17.12 -1.69 -14.64
C ASP A 101 15.61 -1.57 -14.94
N TRP A 102 14.78 -2.23 -14.14
CA TRP A 102 13.33 -2.29 -14.29
C TRP A 102 12.63 -1.61 -13.10
N PRO A 103 11.60 -0.77 -13.29
CA PRO A 103 10.92 -0.49 -14.54
C PRO A 103 11.68 0.48 -15.47
N ALA A 104 11.39 0.39 -16.77
CA ALA A 104 11.93 1.32 -17.76
C ALA A 104 11.39 2.75 -17.56
N SER A 105 10.15 2.88 -17.08
CA SER A 105 9.52 4.15 -16.72
C SER A 105 8.48 3.96 -15.61
N PRO A 106 8.05 5.03 -14.91
CA PRO A 106 6.94 4.93 -13.97
C PRO A 106 5.61 4.44 -14.60
N ALA A 107 5.46 4.53 -15.92
CA ALA A 107 4.28 4.04 -16.65
C ALA A 107 4.38 2.56 -17.06
N THR A 108 5.50 1.89 -16.80
CA THR A 108 5.66 0.46 -17.04
C THR A 108 4.63 -0.31 -16.22
N TRP A 109 3.98 -1.30 -16.84
CA TRP A 109 2.99 -2.15 -16.20
C TRP A 109 3.64 -3.22 -15.34
N ASP A 110 2.97 -3.55 -14.25
CA ASP A 110 3.36 -4.59 -13.32
C ASP A 110 2.16 -5.39 -12.80
N ILE A 111 2.43 -6.55 -12.22
CA ILE A 111 1.50 -7.26 -11.33
C ILE A 111 1.81 -6.84 -9.91
N LEU A 112 0.86 -6.14 -9.30
CA LEU A 112 1.05 -5.49 -8.01
C LEU A 112 0.85 -6.47 -6.85
N PHE A 113 -0.15 -7.33 -6.98
CA PHE A 113 -0.56 -8.35 -6.01
C PHE A 113 -1.32 -9.45 -6.77
N LEU A 114 -1.29 -10.68 -6.27
CA LEU A 114 -2.08 -11.83 -6.71
C LEU A 114 -3.31 -12.07 -5.84
N ILE A 115 -3.28 -11.66 -4.56
CA ILE A 115 -4.40 -11.83 -3.62
C ILE A 115 -5.27 -10.57 -3.46
N PRO A 116 -6.60 -10.69 -3.28
CA PRO A 116 -7.41 -11.92 -3.41
C PRO A 116 -7.61 -12.36 -4.87
N VAL A 117 -7.34 -11.47 -5.81
CA VAL A 117 -7.27 -11.69 -7.26
C VAL A 117 -6.15 -10.81 -7.80
N PRO A 118 -5.59 -11.08 -9.00
CA PRO A 118 -4.50 -10.27 -9.53
C PRO A 118 -4.85 -8.80 -9.73
N TRP A 119 -3.90 -7.95 -9.35
CA TRP A 119 -3.93 -6.50 -9.48
C TRP A 119 -2.87 -6.13 -10.51
N ALA A 120 -3.24 -5.36 -11.52
CA ALA A 120 -2.32 -4.90 -12.54
C ALA A 120 -2.43 -3.39 -12.71
N GLY A 121 -1.29 -2.73 -12.89
CA GLY A 121 -1.26 -1.29 -13.09
C GLY A 121 0.12 -0.77 -13.45
N PRO A 122 0.20 0.50 -13.87
CA PRO A 122 1.47 1.17 -14.05
C PRO A 122 2.13 1.46 -12.69
N VAL A 123 3.46 1.33 -12.60
CA VAL A 123 4.22 1.47 -11.33
C VAL A 123 3.97 2.78 -10.58
N TRP A 124 3.68 3.89 -11.26
CA TRP A 124 3.37 5.16 -10.59
C TRP A 124 2.14 5.07 -9.67
N ALA A 125 1.17 4.20 -9.99
CA ALA A 125 -0.09 4.09 -9.26
C ALA A 125 0.06 3.49 -7.85
N PRO A 126 0.66 2.29 -7.65
CA PRO A 126 0.95 1.77 -6.30
C PRO A 126 1.89 2.71 -5.53
N VAL A 127 2.91 3.29 -6.18
CA VAL A 127 3.82 4.26 -5.54
C VAL A 127 3.05 5.48 -5.02
N THR A 128 2.06 5.98 -5.77
CA THR A 128 1.21 7.10 -5.33
C THR A 128 0.38 6.71 -4.10
N VAL A 129 -0.20 5.51 -4.09
CA VAL A 129 -0.94 4.98 -2.93
C VAL A 129 -0.01 4.88 -1.71
N SER A 130 1.18 4.30 -1.89
CA SER A 130 2.20 4.13 -0.86
C SER A 130 2.64 5.47 -0.25
N LEU A 131 2.89 6.50 -1.07
CA LEU A 131 3.22 7.84 -0.58
C LEU A 131 2.07 8.44 0.26
N GLY A 132 0.83 8.33 -0.22
CA GLY A 132 -0.34 8.82 0.51
C GLY A 132 -0.54 8.11 1.86
N LEU A 133 -0.39 6.79 1.87
CA LEU A 133 -0.48 5.96 3.08
C LEU A 133 0.61 6.31 4.10
N ILE A 134 1.86 6.46 3.66
CA ILE A 134 2.97 6.87 4.54
C ILE A 134 2.68 8.26 5.12
N ALA A 135 2.36 9.24 4.28
CA ALA A 135 2.13 10.62 4.73
C ALA A 135 1.00 10.72 5.76
N ALA A 136 -0.15 10.10 5.47
CA ALA A 136 -1.30 10.08 6.37
C ALA A 136 -0.96 9.39 7.70
N SER A 137 -0.24 8.27 7.65
CA SER A 137 0.11 7.45 8.81
C SER A 137 1.16 8.10 9.71
N VAL A 138 2.17 8.74 9.13
CA VAL A 138 3.16 9.53 9.90
C VAL A 138 2.45 10.67 10.64
N ALA A 139 1.53 11.37 9.97
CA ALA A 139 0.75 12.42 10.61
C ALA A 139 -0.19 11.89 11.71
N VAL A 140 -0.78 10.68 11.55
CA VAL A 140 -1.54 10.01 12.62
C VAL A 140 -0.63 9.68 13.81
N LEU A 141 0.52 9.04 13.59
CA LEU A 141 1.45 8.69 14.67
C LEU A 141 1.98 9.92 15.41
N ALA A 142 2.26 11.02 14.69
CA ALA A 142 2.69 12.28 15.28
C ALA A 142 1.63 12.92 16.19
N LYS A 143 0.35 12.72 15.90
CA LYS A 143 -0.75 13.14 16.80
C LYS A 143 -0.92 12.18 17.97
N ASN A 144 -0.84 10.87 17.73
CA ASN A 144 -0.98 9.84 18.76
C ASN A 144 0.12 9.93 19.82
N GLU A 145 1.36 10.28 19.46
CA GLU A 145 2.45 10.52 20.40
C GLU A 145 2.13 11.66 21.38
N LYS A 146 1.39 12.67 20.91
CA LYS A 146 0.91 13.80 21.72
C LYS A 146 -0.39 13.48 22.49
N GLY A 147 -0.81 12.22 22.51
CA GLY A 147 -2.07 11.77 23.12
C GLY A 147 -3.34 12.20 22.36
N ARG A 148 -3.21 12.74 21.13
CA ARG A 148 -4.34 13.25 20.33
C ARG A 148 -4.77 12.23 19.29
N TYR A 149 -5.57 11.26 19.71
CA TYR A 149 -6.06 10.20 18.82
C TYR A 149 -7.18 10.72 17.92
N ILE A 150 -7.09 10.44 16.62
CA ILE A 150 -8.10 10.90 15.64
C ILE A 150 -9.36 10.04 15.79
N ARG A 151 -10.52 10.68 15.92
CA ARG A 151 -11.81 9.99 15.91
C ARG A 151 -12.34 9.89 14.48
N PHE A 152 -12.29 8.70 13.92
CA PHE A 152 -12.93 8.41 12.65
C PHE A 152 -14.42 8.17 12.86
N GLY A 153 -15.25 9.15 12.51
CA GLY A 153 -16.70 8.97 12.47
C GLY A 153 -17.14 7.97 11.39
N PRO A 154 -18.38 7.46 11.44
CA PRO A 154 -18.88 6.49 10.47
C PRO A 154 -18.77 6.99 9.02
N LEU A 155 -19.03 8.27 8.77
CA LEU A 155 -18.92 8.87 7.44
C LEU A 155 -17.47 8.84 6.92
N SER A 156 -16.50 9.23 7.74
CA SER A 156 -15.07 9.20 7.36
C SER A 156 -14.61 7.77 7.10
N LEU A 157 -15.06 6.81 7.91
CA LEU A 157 -14.71 5.40 7.73
C LEU A 157 -15.31 4.83 6.45
N LEU A 158 -16.60 5.09 6.20
CA LEU A 158 -17.28 4.67 4.97
C LEU A 158 -16.63 5.28 3.74
N ALA A 159 -16.32 6.58 3.76
CA ALA A 159 -15.63 7.24 2.65
C ALA A 159 -14.21 6.70 2.44
N ALA A 160 -13.46 6.41 3.51
CA ALA A 160 -12.13 5.81 3.41
C ALA A 160 -12.20 4.39 2.80
N LEU A 161 -13.15 3.57 3.24
CA LEU A 161 -13.35 2.21 2.72
C LEU A 161 -13.81 2.25 1.26
N ALA A 162 -14.76 3.12 0.91
CA ALA A 162 -15.22 3.31 -0.46
C ALA A 162 -14.07 3.78 -1.37
N GLY A 163 -13.25 4.73 -0.90
CA GLY A 163 -12.05 5.19 -1.60
C GLY A 163 -11.06 4.06 -1.84
N ALA A 164 -10.74 3.27 -0.81
CA ALA A 164 -9.86 2.12 -0.92
C ALA A 164 -10.39 1.07 -1.90
N CYS A 165 -11.67 0.69 -1.80
CA CYS A 165 -12.31 -0.24 -2.73
C CYS A 165 -12.29 0.27 -4.18
N THR A 166 -12.47 1.57 -4.38
CA THR A 166 -12.44 2.20 -5.72
C THR A 166 -11.03 2.17 -6.30
N VAL A 167 -10.00 2.46 -5.51
CA VAL A 167 -8.59 2.31 -5.92
C VAL A 167 -8.28 0.85 -6.26
N ILE A 168 -8.70 -0.10 -5.42
CA ILE A 168 -8.49 -1.54 -5.68
C ILE A 168 -9.19 -1.98 -6.98
N ALA A 169 -10.43 -1.53 -7.20
CA ALA A 169 -11.15 -1.82 -8.44
C ALA A 169 -10.38 -1.30 -9.68
N SER A 170 -9.71 -0.16 -9.57
CA SER A 170 -8.89 0.39 -10.67
C SER A 170 -7.71 -0.51 -11.06
N PHE A 171 -7.20 -1.34 -10.14
CA PHE A 171 -6.15 -2.32 -10.41
C PHE A 171 -6.69 -3.68 -10.89
N ILE A 172 -7.88 -4.07 -10.43
CA ILE A 172 -8.49 -5.36 -10.79
C ILE A 172 -9.05 -5.34 -12.21
N ILE A 173 -9.74 -4.26 -12.61
CA ILE A 173 -10.38 -4.14 -13.94
C ILE A 173 -9.40 -4.46 -15.09
N PRO A 174 -8.21 -3.84 -15.17
CA PRO A 174 -7.27 -4.13 -16.25
C PRO A 174 -6.53 -5.47 -16.10
N ALA A 175 -6.61 -6.14 -14.94
CA ALA A 175 -6.00 -7.44 -14.69
C ALA A 175 -6.85 -8.62 -15.20
N VAL A 176 -8.15 -8.42 -15.47
CA VAL A 176 -9.05 -9.48 -15.95
C VAL A 176 -8.56 -10.12 -17.27
N PRO A 177 -8.08 -9.37 -18.28
CA PRO A 177 -7.50 -9.97 -19.49
C PRO A 177 -6.17 -10.69 -19.23
N VAL A 178 -5.39 -10.22 -18.25
CA VAL A 178 -4.09 -10.84 -17.88
C VAL A 178 -4.31 -12.28 -17.38
N LEU A 179 -5.35 -12.51 -16.58
CA LEU A 179 -5.76 -13.85 -16.14
C LEU A 179 -6.08 -14.81 -17.29
N LYS A 180 -6.40 -14.28 -18.48
CA LYS A 180 -6.70 -15.06 -19.69
C LYS A 180 -5.49 -15.17 -20.63
N GLY A 181 -4.29 -14.80 -20.17
CA GLY A 181 -3.07 -14.78 -20.97
C GLY A 181 -2.98 -13.59 -21.93
N GLY A 182 -3.82 -12.57 -21.75
CA GLY A 182 -3.84 -11.38 -22.60
C GLY A 182 -2.99 -10.22 -22.07
N MET A 183 -2.94 -9.14 -22.85
CA MET A 183 -2.37 -7.86 -22.41
C MET A 183 -3.29 -7.18 -21.38
N PRO A 184 -2.73 -6.43 -20.41
CA PRO A 184 -3.55 -5.63 -19.52
C PRO A 184 -4.39 -4.61 -20.31
N GLY A 185 -5.62 -4.37 -19.84
CA GLY A 185 -6.49 -3.33 -20.39
C GLY A 185 -5.96 -1.92 -20.10
N PRO A 186 -6.54 -0.86 -20.69
CA PRO A 186 -6.16 0.51 -20.35
C PRO A 186 -6.39 0.78 -18.85
N PHE A 187 -5.44 1.47 -18.21
CA PHE A 187 -5.54 1.78 -16.78
C PHE A 187 -6.67 2.79 -16.53
N PRO A 188 -7.68 2.48 -15.70
CA PRO A 188 -8.83 3.35 -15.46
C PRO A 188 -8.47 4.50 -14.50
N ALA A 189 -7.68 5.46 -14.98
CA ALA A 189 -7.13 6.55 -14.18
C ALA A 189 -8.19 7.41 -13.46
N ILE A 190 -9.36 7.61 -14.07
CA ILE A 190 -10.48 8.36 -13.44
C ILE A 190 -11.00 7.62 -12.20
N ILE A 191 -11.11 6.29 -12.26
CA ILE A 191 -11.52 5.46 -11.13
C ILE A 191 -10.45 5.53 -10.05
N PHE A 192 -9.19 5.36 -10.42
CA PHE A 192 -8.05 5.47 -9.49
C PHE A 192 -8.06 6.81 -8.75
N TRP A 193 -8.08 7.93 -9.46
CA TRP A 193 -7.99 9.27 -8.86
C TRP A 193 -9.23 9.64 -8.06
N SER A 194 -10.42 9.20 -8.46
CA SER A 194 -11.63 9.44 -7.67
C SER A 194 -11.60 8.67 -6.34
N GLY A 195 -11.16 7.41 -6.34
CA GLY A 195 -10.94 6.63 -5.12
C GLY A 195 -9.87 7.25 -4.22
N TYR A 196 -8.74 7.65 -4.80
CA TYR A 196 -7.64 8.30 -4.07
C TYR A 196 -8.09 9.62 -3.43
N ALA A 197 -8.78 10.48 -4.19
CA ALA A 197 -9.31 11.74 -3.70
C ALA A 197 -10.35 11.54 -2.59
N LEU A 198 -11.22 10.53 -2.71
CA LEU A 198 -12.21 10.20 -1.68
C LEU A 198 -11.54 9.75 -0.37
N GLY A 199 -10.49 8.93 -0.45
CA GLY A 199 -9.69 8.52 0.71
C GLY A 199 -8.98 9.71 1.37
N ALA A 200 -8.38 10.60 0.58
CA ALA A 200 -7.76 11.83 1.08
C ALA A 200 -8.79 12.75 1.75
N PHE A 201 -9.97 12.92 1.15
CA PHE A 201 -11.08 13.68 1.73
C PHE A 201 -11.53 13.09 3.07
N ALA A 202 -11.74 11.77 3.15
CA ALA A 202 -12.08 11.09 4.39
C ALA A 202 -11.09 11.35 5.53
N TYR A 203 -9.79 11.32 5.22
CA TYR A 203 -8.72 11.61 6.17
C TYR A 203 -8.74 13.06 6.64
N ILE A 204 -8.82 14.01 5.70
CA ILE A 204 -8.87 15.45 6.00
C ILE A 204 -10.11 15.76 6.84
N TYR A 205 -11.28 15.26 6.43
CA TYR A 205 -12.54 15.45 7.14
C TYR A 205 -12.48 14.89 8.56
N ALA A 206 -11.91 13.70 8.76
CA ALA A 206 -11.72 13.13 10.10
C ALA A 206 -10.80 13.98 10.99
N ILE A 207 -9.78 14.62 10.42
CA ILE A 207 -8.85 15.46 11.16
C ILE A 207 -9.45 16.79 11.58
N TYR A 208 -10.26 17.42 10.71
CA TYR A 208 -10.84 18.73 10.98
C TYR A 208 -12.17 18.64 11.72
N GLY A 209 -13.01 17.63 11.44
CA GLY A 209 -14.27 17.42 12.15
C GLY A 209 -14.11 17.07 13.63
N ASP A 210 -12.97 16.51 14.03
CA ASP A 210 -12.63 16.25 15.44
C ASP A 210 -12.46 17.57 16.24
N ARG A 211 -12.02 18.67 15.60
CA ARG A 211 -11.79 19.97 16.27
C ARG A 211 -13.10 20.65 16.71
N ASP A 212 -14.17 20.52 15.93
CA ASP A 212 -15.46 21.16 16.23
C ASP A 212 -16.17 20.50 17.43
N SER A 213 -15.95 19.19 17.64
CA SER A 213 -16.53 18.47 18.78
C SER A 213 -15.90 18.87 20.13
N THR A 214 -14.66 19.37 20.13
CA THR A 214 -14.00 19.92 21.33
C THR A 214 -14.44 21.34 21.68
N HIS A 215 -14.87 22.15 20.71
CA HIS A 215 -15.38 23.51 20.99
C HIS A 215 -16.79 23.49 21.58
N SER A 216 -17.63 22.52 21.19
CA SER A 216 -19.01 22.40 21.69
C SER A 216 -19.13 22.06 23.19
N LEU A 217 -18.10 21.46 23.79
CA LEU A 217 -18.13 21.08 25.22
C LEU A 217 -17.72 22.22 26.16
N HIS A 218 -17.00 23.23 25.66
CA HIS A 218 -16.63 24.40 26.46
C HIS A 218 -17.74 25.45 26.54
N ASP A 219 -18.65 25.48 25.58
CA ASP A 219 -19.73 26.47 25.48
C ASP A 219 -21.03 26.05 26.20
N LYS A 220 -21.07 24.84 26.77
CA LYS A 220 -22.21 24.34 27.57
C LYS A 220 -21.96 24.35 29.08
N ARG A 221 -20.93 25.06 29.54
CA ARG A 221 -20.56 25.20 30.97
C ARG A 221 -20.54 26.64 31.47
N LEU A 222 -21.27 27.54 30.80
CA LEU A 222 -21.55 28.89 31.27
C LEU A 222 -23.06 29.09 31.41
#